data_AF-A0A9E5VI61-F1
#
_entry.id   AF-A0A9E5VI61-F1
#
_cell.length_a   1.000
_cell.length_b   1.000
_cell.length_c   1.000
_cell.angle_alpha   90.00
_cell.angle_beta   90.00
_cell.angle_gamma   90.00
#
_symmetry.space_group_name_H-M   'P 1'
#
loop_
_entity.id
_entity.type
_entity.pdbx_description
1 polymer ?
#
loop_
_entity_poly.entity_id
_entity_poly.type
_entity_poly.pdbx_seq_one_letter_code
_entity_poly.pdbx_strand_id
1 'polypeptide(L)'
;MKNADKRRRVQDSNVDPTNSDSYLNPYQIISTRDQTGKRRRHSSSSEYIMKSRRRKRARRKARLCLLMMLILSVILPAGIYSSCRQHKDNQSMFSRSTSEKDKHSVSDKLSDVDLEDAPLSGKIIFLDAGHGGSDNGCSYPQSNPTYLEKDYNLKITLEAQKELEKLGATVVITRQDDSWLSLYARAAIIHIYCIDYWTRVGHSDLSEDFLLRMREEMTATIEANTDQIENNSMGPMVGSGFSEDMIRLLEAEYDLDNFLFLSIHNNWNNNSDLHGTQVYYVVDQSIIDSETRLIRNDPYYQHPDYVVRDPYYGRDGDKNASLAQIMYDSITRAEPALVTNTPQIVEDNFAVLREHGIPSVMLELTFVSNPDDRNLLEDSTVITNMSKGIADGCLHYFGSMD
;
A
#
# COMPACT_ATOMS: atom_id res chain seq x y z
N MET A 1 -7.63 -58.29 -36.82
CA MET A 1 -6.16 -58.08 -36.92
C MET A 1 -5.91 -56.70 -37.51
N LYS A 2 -5.33 -55.80 -36.70
CA LYS A 2 -4.53 -54.60 -37.05
C LYS A 2 -5.27 -53.54 -37.91
N ASN A 3 -5.11 -52.23 -37.81
CA ASN A 3 -4.38 -51.18 -37.07
C ASN A 3 -4.71 -49.94 -37.97
N ALA A 4 -4.71 -48.67 -37.61
CA ALA A 4 -4.55 -47.88 -36.41
C ALA A 4 -5.11 -46.51 -36.80
N ASP A 5 -5.64 -45.82 -35.81
CA ASP A 5 -6.35 -44.55 -35.87
C ASP A 5 -5.40 -43.39 -36.30
N LYS A 6 -5.81 -42.62 -37.31
CA LYS A 6 -5.09 -41.42 -37.77
C LYS A 6 -5.59 -40.21 -36.97
N ARG A 7 -4.91 -39.88 -35.87
CA ARG A 7 -5.00 -38.54 -35.26
C ARG A 7 -3.78 -37.72 -35.65
N ARG A 8 -4.06 -36.60 -36.34
CA ARG A 8 -3.09 -35.55 -36.67
C ARG A 8 -2.55 -34.95 -35.38
N ARG A 9 -1.23 -35.02 -35.23
CA ARG A 9 -0.43 -34.29 -34.24
C ARG A 9 -0.29 -32.86 -34.77
N VAL A 10 -0.92 -31.89 -34.10
CA VAL A 10 -0.56 -30.48 -34.24
C VAL A 10 0.81 -30.33 -33.57
N GLN A 11 1.74 -29.68 -34.27
CA GLN A 11 3.06 -29.36 -33.74
C GLN A 11 2.89 -28.31 -32.66
N ASP A 12 3.08 -28.70 -31.40
CA ASP A 12 3.42 -27.76 -30.34
C ASP A 12 4.82 -27.21 -30.64
N SER A 13 4.86 -25.93 -30.97
CA SER A 13 6.10 -25.16 -30.98
C SER A 13 6.59 -25.06 -29.53
N ASN A 14 7.65 -25.80 -29.24
CA ASN A 14 8.46 -25.66 -28.03
C ASN A 14 8.90 -24.19 -27.88
N VAL A 15 8.21 -23.44 -27.02
CA VAL A 15 8.75 -22.23 -26.41
C VAL A 15 9.44 -22.68 -25.14
N ASP A 16 10.75 -22.49 -25.12
CA ASP A 16 11.66 -22.78 -24.03
C ASP A 16 11.30 -21.93 -22.79
N PRO A 17 10.95 -22.52 -21.63
CA PRO A 17 10.59 -21.77 -20.43
C PRO A 17 11.82 -21.28 -19.63
N THR A 18 13.04 -21.32 -20.21
CA THR A 18 14.27 -20.95 -19.48
C THR A 18 14.73 -19.51 -19.65
N ASN A 19 13.95 -18.63 -20.30
CA ASN A 19 14.23 -17.20 -20.25
C ASN A 19 13.57 -16.55 -19.03
N SER A 20 14.06 -16.89 -17.84
CA SER A 20 13.81 -16.13 -16.63
C SER A 20 14.59 -14.83 -16.72
N ASP A 21 14.04 -13.86 -17.46
CA ASP A 21 14.54 -12.49 -17.46
C ASP A 21 14.59 -11.98 -16.03
N SER A 22 15.74 -11.39 -15.69
CA SER A 22 16.13 -11.00 -14.36
C SER A 22 15.25 -9.88 -13.83
N TYR A 23 14.13 -10.25 -13.21
CA TYR A 23 13.43 -9.40 -12.26
C TYR A 23 14.32 -9.24 -11.03
N LEU A 24 14.63 -7.98 -10.70
CA LEU A 24 15.27 -7.63 -9.45
C LEU A 24 14.43 -8.20 -8.31
N ASN A 25 14.99 -9.19 -7.61
CA ASN A 25 14.46 -9.67 -6.35
C ASN A 25 14.33 -8.46 -5.39
N PRO A 26 13.12 -8.07 -4.96
CA PRO A 26 12.93 -6.88 -4.13
C PRO A 26 13.54 -7.01 -2.72
N TYR A 27 14.12 -8.17 -2.36
CA TYR A 27 14.70 -8.43 -1.04
C TYR A 27 16.21 -8.18 -0.89
N GLN A 28 16.88 -7.46 -1.81
CA GLN A 28 18.22 -6.94 -1.53
C GLN A 28 18.18 -5.64 -0.71
N ILE A 29 17.71 -5.76 0.54
CA ILE A 29 17.98 -4.75 1.57
C ILE A 29 19.48 -4.80 1.85
N ILE A 30 20.17 -3.70 1.54
CA ILE A 30 21.58 -3.46 1.85
C ILE A 30 21.76 -3.56 3.37
N SER A 31 22.16 -4.74 3.86
CA SER A 31 22.69 -4.88 5.20
C SER A 31 24.13 -4.35 5.19
N THR A 32 24.35 -3.12 5.68
CA THR A 32 25.71 -2.69 6.07
C THR A 32 26.05 -3.38 7.39
N ARG A 33 26.61 -4.60 7.30
CA ARG A 33 27.18 -5.29 8.48
C ARG A 33 28.56 -4.74 8.80
N ASP A 34 28.66 -4.09 9.95
CA ASP A 34 29.92 -3.83 10.64
C ASP A 34 30.54 -5.17 11.09
N GLN A 35 31.80 -5.38 10.70
CA GLN A 35 32.58 -6.58 10.95
C GLN A 35 33.19 -6.55 12.35
N THR A 36 32.53 -7.14 13.35
CA THR A 36 33.26 -7.64 14.53
C THR A 36 32.73 -9.00 14.99
N GLY A 37 33.38 -10.05 14.50
CA GLY A 37 33.17 -11.42 14.98
C GLY A 37 33.57 -11.56 16.43
N LYS A 38 32.63 -11.92 17.31
CA LYS A 38 32.88 -12.59 18.60
C LYS A 38 31.62 -13.28 19.11
N ARG A 39 31.64 -14.62 19.13
CA ARG A 39 30.64 -15.45 19.82
C ARG A 39 30.73 -15.25 21.34
N ARG A 40 29.60 -15.08 22.02
CA ARG A 40 29.49 -15.28 23.48
C ARG A 40 28.21 -16.06 23.84
N ARG A 41 28.41 -17.06 24.71
CA ARG A 41 27.43 -18.01 25.26
C ARG A 41 26.33 -17.30 26.08
N HIS A 42 25.13 -17.87 26.05
CA HIS A 42 24.00 -17.50 26.91
C HIS A 42 24.25 -17.87 28.38
N SER A 43 24.03 -16.90 29.28
CA SER A 43 23.51 -17.13 30.63
C SER A 43 22.77 -15.88 31.11
N SER A 44 21.71 -16.10 31.90
CA SER A 44 20.70 -15.25 32.59
C SER A 44 20.93 -13.73 32.85
N SER A 45 21.63 -13.01 31.98
CA SER A 45 21.99 -11.59 32.11
C SER A 45 21.10 -10.68 31.27
N SER A 46 20.33 -11.26 30.34
CA SER A 46 19.55 -10.52 29.34
C SER A 46 18.42 -9.69 29.96
N GLU A 47 17.72 -10.24 30.95
CA GLU A 47 16.57 -9.56 31.57
C GLU A 47 17.00 -8.36 32.44
N TYR A 48 18.11 -8.50 33.18
CA TYR A 48 18.71 -7.39 33.94
C TYR A 48 19.26 -6.30 33.01
N ILE A 49 19.93 -6.70 31.92
CA ILE A 49 20.43 -5.76 30.91
C ILE A 49 19.26 -5.03 30.22
N MET A 50 18.18 -5.73 29.88
CA MET A 50 16.97 -5.16 29.28
C MET A 50 16.24 -4.20 30.24
N LYS A 51 16.04 -4.57 31.51
CA LYS A 51 15.46 -3.68 32.54
C LYS A 51 16.34 -2.44 32.76
N SER A 52 17.67 -2.59 32.73
CA SER A 52 18.60 -1.45 32.81
C SER A 52 18.56 -0.54 31.57
N ARG A 53 18.39 -1.11 30.37
CA ARG A 53 18.28 -0.39 29.09
C ARG A 53 16.94 0.36 28.98
N ARG A 54 15.83 -0.24 29.40
CA ARG A 54 14.51 0.43 29.50
C ARG A 54 14.56 1.61 30.47
N ARG A 55 15.16 1.45 31.66
CA ARG A 55 15.35 2.55 32.63
C ARG A 55 16.26 3.65 32.10
N LYS A 56 17.32 3.32 31.34
CA LYS A 56 18.19 4.32 30.68
C LYS A 56 17.47 5.06 29.55
N ARG A 57 16.64 4.38 28.74
CA ARG A 57 15.80 5.01 27.69
C ARG A 57 14.73 5.93 28.30
N ALA A 58 14.04 5.51 29.36
CA ALA A 58 13.07 6.34 30.08
C ALA A 58 13.72 7.60 30.68
N ARG A 59 14.91 7.49 31.29
CA ARG A 59 15.66 8.65 31.80
C ARG A 59 16.15 9.58 30.69
N ARG A 60 16.49 9.06 29.51
CA ARG A 60 16.85 9.87 28.34
C ARG A 60 15.63 10.62 27.77
N LYS A 61 14.48 9.96 27.62
CA LYS A 61 13.21 10.60 27.22
C LYS A 61 12.79 11.68 28.22
N ALA A 62 12.83 11.41 29.52
CA ALA A 62 12.50 12.39 30.55
C ALA A 62 13.45 13.61 30.55
N ARG A 63 14.76 13.40 30.31
CA ARG A 63 15.73 14.50 30.15
C ARG A 63 15.47 15.31 28.88
N LEU A 64 15.09 14.66 27.79
CA LEU A 64 14.76 15.34 26.53
C LEU A 64 13.48 16.18 26.68
N CYS A 65 12.45 15.66 27.34
CA CYS A 65 11.23 16.41 27.67
C CYS A 65 11.51 17.61 28.58
N LEU A 66 12.34 17.43 29.62
CA LEU A 66 12.76 18.55 30.48
C LEU A 66 13.57 19.60 29.71
N LEU A 67 14.44 19.18 28.78
CA LEU A 67 15.18 20.11 27.93
C LEU A 67 14.25 20.87 26.97
N MET A 68 13.25 20.20 26.39
CA MET A 68 12.24 20.84 25.53
C MET A 68 11.35 21.80 26.32
N MET A 69 10.93 21.45 27.54
CA MET A 69 10.19 22.36 28.42
C MET A 69 11.03 23.58 28.81
N LEU A 70 12.34 23.40 29.04
CA LEU A 70 13.26 24.51 29.31
C LEU A 70 13.41 25.43 28.08
N ILE A 71 13.59 24.86 26.89
CA ILE A 71 13.68 25.59 25.61
C ILE A 71 12.39 26.38 25.35
N LEU A 72 11.21 25.78 25.56
CA LEU A 72 9.92 26.46 25.41
C LEU A 72 9.74 27.58 26.44
N SER A 73 10.23 27.41 27.67
CA SER A 73 10.17 28.45 28.71
C SER A 73 11.07 29.66 28.44
N VAL A 74 12.10 29.51 27.60
CA VAL A 74 13.03 30.59 27.20
C VAL A 74 12.58 31.28 25.90
N ILE A 75 11.82 30.60 25.04
CA ILE A 75 11.32 31.17 23.77
C ILE A 75 10.02 31.96 23.95
N LEU A 76 9.20 31.64 24.95
CA LEU A 76 7.91 32.31 25.19
C LEU A 76 7.95 33.72 25.85
N PRO A 77 9.01 34.19 26.53
CA PRO A 77 9.04 35.57 27.03
C PRO A 77 9.50 36.62 26.00
N ALA A 78 10.08 36.23 24.87
CA ALA A 78 10.65 37.18 23.90
C ALA A 78 9.65 37.68 22.84
N GLY A 79 8.52 36.99 22.64
CA GLY A 79 7.53 37.32 21.61
C GLY A 79 6.37 38.22 22.04
N ILE A 80 6.15 38.41 23.35
CA ILE A 80 4.95 39.09 23.85
C ILE A 80 5.21 40.57 24.19
N TYR A 81 6.46 41.02 24.30
CA TYR A 81 6.78 42.38 24.72
C TYR A 81 6.91 43.44 23.61
N SER A 82 6.81 43.07 22.31
CA SER A 82 6.88 44.04 21.20
C SER A 82 5.57 44.32 20.45
N SER A 83 4.48 43.56 20.69
CA SER A 83 3.21 43.78 19.96
C SER A 83 2.17 44.63 20.71
N CYS A 84 2.40 44.96 21.98
CA CYS A 84 1.46 45.76 22.78
C CYS A 84 1.68 47.28 22.76
N ARG A 85 2.54 47.84 21.88
CA ARG A 85 2.84 49.28 21.86
C ARG A 85 2.40 50.07 20.62
N GLN A 86 1.64 49.47 19.70
CA GLN A 86 1.14 50.19 18.52
C GLN A 86 -0.37 50.15 18.29
N HIS A 87 -1.16 49.59 19.21
CA HIS A 87 -2.60 49.43 19.02
C HIS A 87 -3.49 50.51 19.68
N LYS A 88 -2.95 51.71 19.97
CA LYS A 88 -3.74 52.81 20.58
C LYS A 88 -3.94 54.08 19.74
N ASP A 89 -3.31 54.23 18.56
CA ASP A 89 -3.37 55.51 17.84
C ASP A 89 -4.12 55.52 16.49
N ASN A 90 -4.78 54.44 16.06
CA ASN A 90 -5.45 54.42 14.74
C ASN A 90 -6.98 54.25 14.74
N GLN A 91 -7.66 54.42 15.89
CA GLN A 91 -9.14 54.46 15.94
C GLN A 91 -9.75 55.85 15.70
N SER A 92 -8.98 56.79 15.14
CA SER A 92 -9.40 58.19 14.95
C SER A 92 -9.04 58.73 13.56
N MET A 93 -9.19 57.94 12.48
CA MET A 93 -9.19 58.47 11.11
C MET A 93 -9.44 57.30 10.15
N PHE A 94 -10.69 57.09 9.74
CA PHE A 94 -11.10 56.77 8.35
C PHE A 94 -12.55 56.26 8.34
N SER A 95 -13.48 57.10 8.78
CA SER A 95 -14.89 56.98 8.42
C SER A 95 -15.14 57.77 7.14
N ARG A 96 -14.91 57.17 5.96
CA ARG A 96 -15.62 57.55 4.72
C ARG A 96 -15.32 56.66 3.51
N SER A 97 -16.40 56.23 2.86
CA SER A 97 -16.56 55.67 1.50
C SER A 97 -15.81 54.37 1.23
N THR A 98 -16.49 53.27 0.86
CA THR A 98 -17.09 53.10 -0.47
C THR A 98 -18.14 51.97 -0.47
N SER A 99 -18.99 51.99 -1.50
CA SER A 99 -20.34 51.42 -1.57
C SER A 99 -20.45 49.90 -1.69
N GLU A 100 -21.52 49.37 -1.10
CA GLU A 100 -22.19 48.12 -1.44
C GLU A 100 -22.59 48.10 -2.93
N LYS A 101 -21.98 47.18 -3.68
CA LYS A 101 -22.47 46.51 -4.91
C LYS A 101 -21.23 45.91 -5.58
N ASP A 102 -20.97 44.64 -5.26
CA ASP A 102 -20.16 43.66 -6.02
C ASP A 102 -19.80 42.46 -5.11
N LYS A 103 -20.84 41.87 -4.49
CA LYS A 103 -20.76 40.58 -3.81
C LYS A 103 -21.91 39.70 -4.27
N HIS A 104 -21.94 39.39 -5.55
CA HIS A 104 -22.74 38.28 -6.08
C HIS A 104 -22.09 37.75 -7.35
N SER A 105 -22.06 36.42 -7.47
CA SER A 105 -21.55 35.59 -8.58
C SER A 105 -20.04 35.31 -8.63
N VAL A 106 -19.59 34.35 -7.80
CA VAL A 106 -18.75 33.20 -8.25
C VAL A 106 -18.87 31.98 -7.29
N SER A 107 -19.57 32.08 -6.15
CA SER A 107 -19.57 31.04 -5.10
C SER A 107 -20.67 29.98 -5.18
N ASP A 108 -21.68 30.12 -6.04
CA ASP A 108 -22.85 29.22 -6.06
C ASP A 108 -22.87 28.42 -7.35
N LYS A 109 -22.13 27.29 -7.39
CA LYS A 109 -22.40 26.18 -8.34
C LYS A 109 -21.68 24.85 -8.08
N LEU A 110 -21.24 24.57 -6.85
CA LEU A 110 -20.74 23.25 -6.44
C LEU A 110 -21.23 22.93 -5.02
N SER A 111 -22.53 22.71 -4.88
CA SER A 111 -23.10 22.05 -3.71
C SER A 111 -24.33 21.26 -4.15
N ASP A 112 -24.48 20.07 -3.57
CA ASP A 112 -25.59 19.11 -3.70
C ASP A 112 -25.43 18.04 -4.80
N VAL A 113 -24.29 17.35 -4.81
CA VAL A 113 -24.36 15.90 -5.05
C VAL A 113 -24.79 15.29 -3.72
N ASP A 114 -25.98 14.71 -3.66
CA ASP A 114 -26.40 13.94 -2.50
C ASP A 114 -25.52 12.68 -2.43
N LEU A 115 -24.46 12.74 -1.62
CA LEU A 115 -23.48 11.66 -1.50
C LEU A 115 -24.11 10.38 -0.92
N GLU A 116 -25.31 10.45 -0.33
CA GLU A 116 -26.03 9.27 0.15
C GLU A 116 -26.53 8.38 -1.01
N ASP A 117 -26.80 8.95 -2.19
CA ASP A 117 -27.27 8.24 -3.39
C ASP A 117 -26.14 8.00 -4.43
N ALA A 118 -24.90 8.37 -4.11
CA ALA A 118 -23.79 8.24 -5.03
C ALA A 118 -23.43 6.75 -5.28
N PRO A 119 -22.95 6.37 -6.49
CA PRO A 119 -22.81 4.95 -6.85
C PRO A 119 -21.85 4.13 -5.99
N LEU A 120 -20.87 4.76 -5.33
CA LEU A 120 -19.94 4.14 -4.39
C LEU A 120 -20.21 4.52 -2.93
N SER A 121 -21.39 5.06 -2.61
CA SER A 121 -21.76 5.39 -1.24
C SER A 121 -21.70 4.15 -0.34
N GLY A 122 -21.09 4.31 0.84
CA GLY A 122 -20.87 3.21 1.80
C GLY A 122 -19.74 2.23 1.43
N LYS A 123 -19.07 2.41 0.30
CA LYS A 123 -17.89 1.63 -0.09
C LYS A 123 -16.61 2.28 0.44
N ILE A 124 -15.69 1.45 0.94
CA ILE A 124 -14.39 1.87 1.48
C ILE A 124 -13.29 1.33 0.57
N ILE A 125 -12.46 2.21 0.04
CA ILE A 125 -11.42 1.84 -0.93
C ILE A 125 -10.07 2.32 -0.42
N PHE A 126 -9.16 1.38 -0.22
CA PHE A 126 -7.79 1.66 0.15
C PHE A 126 -6.96 1.84 -1.13
N LEU A 127 -6.26 2.97 -1.23
CA LEU A 127 -5.25 3.18 -2.25
C LEU A 127 -3.87 3.20 -1.60
N ASP A 128 -3.02 2.28 -2.04
CA ASP A 128 -1.64 2.23 -1.62
C ASP A 128 -0.73 2.83 -2.70
N ALA A 129 -0.11 3.97 -2.40
CA ALA A 129 0.93 4.52 -3.27
C ALA A 129 2.23 3.75 -3.02
N GLY A 130 2.61 2.88 -3.95
CA GLY A 130 3.82 2.07 -3.85
C GLY A 130 5.08 2.89 -3.53
N HIS A 131 6.04 2.26 -2.84
CA HIS A 131 7.33 2.87 -2.46
C HIS A 131 7.18 4.12 -1.57
N GLY A 132 8.16 5.05 -1.62
CA GLY A 132 8.16 6.32 -0.90
C GLY A 132 9.40 6.56 -0.04
N GLY A 133 9.73 7.82 0.21
CA GLY A 133 10.89 8.22 1.00
C GLY A 133 12.20 7.74 0.37
N SER A 134 12.95 6.91 1.10
CA SER A 134 14.23 6.35 0.62
C SER A 134 14.07 5.23 -0.42
N ASP A 135 12.86 4.67 -0.56
CA ASP A 135 12.55 3.69 -1.58
C ASP A 135 11.99 4.41 -2.81
N ASN A 136 12.78 4.48 -3.87
CA ASN A 136 12.40 5.15 -5.10
C ASN A 136 11.49 4.29 -6.00
N GLY A 137 11.38 2.99 -5.71
CA GLY A 137 10.98 2.01 -6.70
C GLY A 137 11.90 2.02 -7.92
N CYS A 138 11.34 1.71 -9.08
CA CYS A 138 12.01 1.77 -10.36
C CYS A 138 12.41 3.22 -10.70
N SER A 139 13.49 3.39 -11.48
CA SER A 139 13.94 4.72 -11.85
C SER A 139 14.59 4.78 -13.22
N TYR A 140 14.43 5.92 -13.89
CA TYR A 140 15.02 6.16 -15.20
C TYR A 140 15.52 7.61 -15.36
N PRO A 141 16.64 7.82 -16.07
CA PRO A 141 17.68 6.83 -16.33
C PRO A 141 18.25 6.28 -15.01
N GLN A 142 18.83 5.07 -15.01
CA GLN A 142 19.37 4.47 -13.77
C GLN A 142 20.49 5.31 -13.14
N SER A 143 21.21 6.09 -13.93
CA SER A 143 22.19 7.08 -13.47
C SER A 143 21.59 8.48 -13.51
N ASN A 144 21.60 9.18 -12.37
CA ASN A 144 20.97 10.49 -12.19
C ASN A 144 19.49 10.49 -12.62
N PRO A 145 18.65 9.74 -11.88
CA PRO A 145 17.26 9.52 -12.27
C PRO A 145 16.46 10.83 -12.30
N THR A 146 15.61 10.95 -13.31
CA THR A 146 14.63 12.03 -13.46
C THR A 146 13.20 11.51 -13.32
N TYR A 147 13.01 10.20 -13.50
CA TYR A 147 11.77 9.47 -13.26
C TYR A 147 11.98 8.57 -12.06
N LEU A 148 11.14 8.74 -11.03
CA LEU A 148 11.08 7.87 -9.86
C LEU A 148 9.68 7.30 -9.76
N GLU A 149 9.57 5.99 -9.69
CA GLU A 149 8.28 5.29 -9.61
C GLU A 149 7.42 5.83 -8.47
N LYS A 150 8.03 6.02 -7.29
CA LYS A 150 7.33 6.55 -6.10
C LYS A 150 6.58 7.87 -6.32
N ASP A 151 7.08 8.72 -7.21
CA ASP A 151 6.50 10.05 -7.47
C ASP A 151 5.26 9.92 -8.34
N TYR A 152 5.31 9.07 -9.37
CA TYR A 152 4.16 8.79 -10.22
C TYR A 152 3.12 7.94 -9.50
N ASN A 153 3.53 6.98 -8.68
CA ASN A 153 2.61 6.21 -7.84
C ASN A 153 1.79 7.17 -6.95
N LEU A 154 2.45 8.12 -6.27
CA LEU A 154 1.74 9.11 -5.45
C LEU A 154 0.83 10.02 -6.30
N LYS A 155 1.32 10.51 -7.44
CA LYS A 155 0.56 11.38 -8.36
C LYS A 155 -0.74 10.69 -8.82
N ILE A 156 -0.65 9.43 -9.25
CA ILE A 156 -1.80 8.66 -9.74
C ILE A 156 -2.74 8.33 -8.57
N THR A 157 -2.23 7.92 -7.42
CA THR A 157 -3.04 7.63 -6.22
C THR A 157 -3.88 8.83 -5.80
N LEU A 158 -3.28 10.03 -5.73
CA LEU A 158 -4.00 11.24 -5.35
C LEU A 158 -5.05 11.67 -6.38
N GLU A 159 -4.83 11.38 -7.66
CA GLU A 159 -5.84 11.64 -8.70
C GLU A 159 -6.95 10.59 -8.67
N ALA A 160 -6.63 9.31 -8.49
CA ALA A 160 -7.61 8.23 -8.31
C ALA A 160 -8.48 8.44 -7.08
N GLN A 161 -7.91 8.94 -5.97
CA GLN A 161 -8.66 9.34 -4.79
C GLN A 161 -9.77 10.34 -5.16
N LYS A 162 -9.45 11.40 -5.90
CA LYS A 162 -10.45 12.41 -6.30
C LYS A 162 -11.56 11.81 -7.15
N GLU A 163 -11.24 10.93 -8.10
CA GLU A 163 -12.25 10.32 -8.95
C GLU A 163 -13.16 9.36 -8.17
N LEU A 164 -12.61 8.61 -7.21
CA LEU A 164 -13.38 7.75 -6.32
C LEU A 164 -14.28 8.54 -5.34
N GLU A 165 -13.76 9.61 -4.74
CA GLU A 165 -14.53 10.46 -3.82
C GLU A 165 -15.68 11.18 -4.55
N LYS A 166 -15.52 11.56 -5.82
CA LYS A 166 -16.62 12.10 -6.65
C LYS A 166 -17.76 11.10 -6.83
N LEU A 167 -17.47 9.80 -6.78
CA LEU A 167 -18.47 8.73 -6.87
C LEU A 167 -19.03 8.34 -5.49
N GLY A 168 -18.62 9.01 -4.40
CA GLY A 168 -19.13 8.80 -3.05
C GLY A 168 -18.38 7.77 -2.20
N ALA A 169 -17.28 7.22 -2.70
CA ALA A 169 -16.47 6.29 -1.91
C ALA A 169 -15.78 6.99 -0.74
N THR A 170 -15.63 6.27 0.38
CA THR A 170 -14.64 6.64 1.41
C THR A 170 -13.28 6.13 0.98
N VAL A 171 -12.33 7.02 0.70
CA VAL A 171 -10.99 6.65 0.28
C VAL A 171 -10.00 6.75 1.43
N VAL A 172 -9.21 5.70 1.64
CA VAL A 172 -8.12 5.66 2.61
C VAL A 172 -6.82 5.50 1.84
N ILE A 173 -5.89 6.45 1.98
CA ILE A 173 -4.57 6.37 1.33
C ILE A 173 -3.48 6.00 2.33
N THR A 174 -2.57 5.09 1.97
CA THR A 174 -1.51 4.62 2.88
C THR A 174 -0.50 5.73 3.19
N ARG A 175 -0.17 6.58 2.20
CA ARG A 175 0.65 7.79 2.35
C ARG A 175 0.11 8.95 1.50
N GLN A 176 0.26 10.18 2.00
CA GLN A 176 -0.14 11.41 1.28
C GLN A 176 1.05 12.23 0.76
N ASP A 177 2.27 11.82 1.13
CA ASP A 177 3.52 12.50 0.82
C ASP A 177 4.61 11.48 0.47
N ASP A 178 5.84 11.96 0.27
CA ASP A 178 7.03 11.13 0.00
C ASP A 178 7.58 10.49 1.28
N SER A 179 6.71 9.90 2.10
CA SER A 179 7.09 9.10 3.27
C SER A 179 7.30 7.64 2.90
N TRP A 180 8.25 7.00 3.58
CA TRP A 180 8.47 5.58 3.46
C TRP A 180 7.58 4.81 4.45
N LEU A 181 6.91 3.76 3.95
CA LEU A 181 6.11 2.83 4.74
C LEU A 181 6.51 1.38 4.43
N SER A 182 6.71 0.61 5.49
CA SER A 182 6.95 -0.83 5.43
C SER A 182 5.72 -1.56 4.91
N LEU A 183 5.91 -2.75 4.32
CA LEU A 183 4.83 -3.56 3.76
C LEU A 183 3.83 -3.95 4.86
N TYR A 184 4.33 -4.26 6.06
CA TYR A 184 3.50 -4.59 7.22
C TYR A 184 2.77 -3.37 7.80
N ALA A 185 3.35 -2.18 7.74
CA ALA A 185 2.65 -0.97 8.16
C ALA A 185 1.47 -0.67 7.22
N ARG A 186 1.62 -0.92 5.91
CA ARG A 186 0.53 -0.79 4.93
C ARG A 186 -0.64 -1.74 5.28
N ALA A 187 -0.34 -3.02 5.53
CA ALA A 187 -1.35 -4.00 5.96
C ALA A 187 -2.00 -3.62 7.30
N ALA A 188 -1.21 -3.19 8.29
CA ALA A 188 -1.70 -2.78 9.60
C ALA A 188 -2.67 -1.59 9.56
N ILE A 189 -2.50 -0.65 8.62
CA ILE A 189 -3.47 0.43 8.41
C ILE A 189 -4.82 -0.16 8.02
N ILE A 190 -4.86 -1.11 7.08
CA ILE A 190 -6.08 -1.76 6.61
C ILE A 190 -6.77 -2.50 7.76
N HIS A 191 -6.00 -3.29 8.53
CA HIS A 191 -6.50 -4.00 9.70
C HIS A 191 -7.17 -3.06 10.71
N ILE A 192 -6.54 -1.91 11.04
CA ILE A 192 -7.12 -0.94 11.96
C ILE A 192 -8.48 -0.44 11.45
N TYR A 193 -8.60 -0.14 10.15
CA TYR A 193 -9.88 0.30 9.58
C TYR A 193 -10.94 -0.80 9.64
N CYS A 194 -10.58 -2.05 9.37
CA CYS A 194 -11.49 -3.19 9.47
C CYS A 194 -11.94 -3.42 10.92
N ILE A 195 -11.00 -3.34 11.88
CA ILE A 195 -11.28 -3.41 13.32
C ILE A 195 -12.20 -2.28 13.77
N ASP A 196 -11.93 -1.04 13.35
CA ASP A 196 -12.73 0.13 13.70
C ASP A 196 -14.12 0.08 13.06
N TYR A 197 -14.26 -0.55 11.90
CA TYR A 197 -15.54 -0.87 11.28
C TYR A 197 -16.31 -1.90 12.11
N TRP A 198 -15.70 -3.05 12.43
CA TRP A 198 -16.33 -4.10 13.22
C TRP A 198 -16.68 -3.67 14.64
N THR A 199 -15.87 -2.81 15.25
CA THR A 199 -16.18 -2.21 16.55
C THR A 199 -17.46 -1.38 16.52
N ARG A 200 -17.75 -0.74 15.38
CA ARG A 200 -18.91 0.14 15.21
C ARG A 200 -20.19 -0.62 14.87
N VAL A 201 -20.10 -1.60 13.97
CA VAL A 201 -21.28 -2.32 13.45
C VAL A 201 -21.55 -3.65 14.18
N GLY A 202 -20.56 -4.13 14.94
CA GLY A 202 -20.58 -5.44 15.59
C GLY A 202 -20.18 -6.58 14.64
N HIS A 203 -19.54 -7.61 15.18
CA HIS A 203 -19.22 -8.86 14.48
C HIS A 203 -19.62 -10.05 15.37
N SER A 204 -20.18 -11.11 14.81
CA SER A 204 -20.69 -12.26 15.58
C SER A 204 -19.61 -12.99 16.37
N ASP A 205 -18.43 -13.14 15.77
CA ASP A 205 -17.38 -14.04 16.27
C ASP A 205 -16.17 -13.35 16.91
N LEU A 206 -16.15 -12.00 16.88
CA LEU A 206 -15.06 -11.20 17.43
C LEU A 206 -15.55 -10.37 18.63
N SER A 207 -14.95 -10.58 19.80
CA SER A 207 -15.27 -9.79 20.99
C SER A 207 -14.62 -8.41 20.96
N GLU A 208 -15.20 -7.44 21.67
CA GLU A 208 -14.63 -6.09 21.81
C GLU A 208 -13.20 -6.13 22.39
N ASP A 209 -12.95 -6.99 23.39
CA ASP A 209 -11.61 -7.21 23.94
C ASP A 209 -10.62 -7.77 22.91
N PHE A 210 -11.07 -8.66 22.01
CA PHE A 210 -10.23 -9.17 20.92
C PHE A 210 -9.89 -8.06 19.93
N LEU A 211 -10.88 -7.30 19.48
CA LEU A 211 -10.73 -6.19 18.55
C LEU A 211 -9.78 -5.13 19.12
N LEU A 212 -9.93 -4.76 20.40
CA LEU A 212 -9.06 -3.80 21.07
C LEU A 212 -7.60 -4.27 21.12
N ARG A 213 -7.35 -5.54 21.48
CA ARG A 213 -5.98 -6.09 21.47
C ARG A 213 -5.37 -6.08 20.08
N MET A 214 -6.11 -6.55 19.07
CA MET A 214 -5.62 -6.55 17.68
C MET A 214 -5.30 -5.12 17.22
N ARG A 215 -6.14 -4.15 17.58
CA ARG A 215 -5.90 -2.74 17.26
C ARG A 215 -4.60 -2.22 17.88
N GLU A 216 -4.30 -2.58 19.14
CA GLU A 216 -3.04 -2.23 19.81
C GLU A 216 -1.83 -2.86 19.11
N GLU A 217 -1.93 -4.13 18.70
CA GLU A 217 -0.87 -4.83 17.97
C GLU A 217 -0.60 -4.19 16.59
N MET A 218 -1.65 -3.84 15.84
CA MET A 218 -1.53 -3.16 14.55
C MET A 218 -0.97 -1.74 14.71
N THR A 219 -1.38 -1.03 15.76
CA THR A 219 -0.80 0.29 16.09
C THR A 219 0.69 0.18 16.35
N ALA A 220 1.13 -0.82 17.11
CA ALA A 220 2.55 -1.07 17.37
C ALA A 220 3.32 -1.40 16.09
N THR A 221 2.69 -2.10 15.13
CA THR A 221 3.28 -2.41 13.82
C THR A 221 3.49 -1.15 12.98
N ILE A 222 2.50 -0.25 12.93
CA ILE A 222 2.62 1.05 12.25
C ILE A 222 3.70 1.92 12.93
N GLU A 223 3.73 1.98 14.26
CA GLU A 223 4.74 2.75 15.00
C GLU A 223 6.16 2.20 14.79
N ALA A 224 6.31 0.89 14.66
CA ALA A 224 7.59 0.26 14.38
C ALA A 224 8.06 0.56 12.96
N ASN A 225 7.12 0.65 11.99
CA ASN A 225 7.34 0.91 10.57
C ASN A 225 8.61 0.22 10.07
N THR A 226 8.57 -1.10 10.05
CA THR A 226 9.73 -1.94 9.73
C THR A 226 9.26 -3.18 9.01
N ASP A 227 10.05 -3.68 8.06
CA ASP A 227 9.83 -4.98 7.41
C ASP A 227 10.44 -6.13 8.23
N GLN A 228 10.85 -5.85 9.47
CA GLN A 228 11.36 -6.85 10.40
C GLN A 228 10.21 -7.48 11.19
N ILE A 229 10.21 -8.82 11.24
CA ILE A 229 9.29 -9.61 12.05
C ILE A 229 9.80 -9.57 13.50
N GLU A 230 9.51 -8.50 14.23
CA GLU A 230 9.88 -8.41 15.65
C GLU A 230 8.88 -9.16 16.56
N ASN A 231 7.67 -9.41 16.07
CA ASN A 231 6.60 -10.16 16.73
C ASN A 231 5.97 -11.08 15.68
N ASN A 232 5.89 -12.40 15.93
CA ASN A 232 5.36 -13.45 15.03
C ASN A 232 3.86 -13.30 14.63
N SER A 233 3.37 -12.08 14.43
CA SER A 233 1.96 -11.76 14.17
C SER A 233 1.70 -11.27 12.75
N MET A 234 2.74 -10.92 11.98
CA MET A 234 2.60 -10.42 10.60
C MET A 234 3.10 -11.46 9.60
N GLY A 235 2.20 -12.29 9.10
CA GLY A 235 2.32 -12.85 7.76
C GLY A 235 3.04 -14.16 7.50
N PRO A 236 2.68 -14.87 6.41
CA PRO A 236 3.45 -15.98 5.88
C PRO A 236 4.79 -15.52 5.32
N MET A 237 5.01 -14.22 5.07
CA MET A 237 6.29 -13.66 4.66
C MET A 237 7.46 -14.33 5.38
N VAL A 238 8.32 -14.96 4.57
CA VAL A 238 9.46 -15.80 4.98
C VAL A 238 9.09 -17.03 5.81
N GLY A 239 7.97 -17.71 5.57
CA GLY A 239 7.60 -18.97 6.23
C GLY A 239 7.17 -18.86 7.69
N SER A 240 6.84 -17.65 8.16
CA SER A 240 6.46 -17.41 9.56
C SER A 240 5.03 -17.87 9.87
N GLY A 241 4.15 -17.86 8.86
CA GLY A 241 2.73 -18.16 9.01
C GLY A 241 1.99 -17.16 9.91
N PHE A 242 0.67 -17.25 9.93
CA PHE A 242 -0.16 -16.42 10.80
C PHE A 242 -0.35 -17.04 12.19
N SER A 243 -0.54 -16.19 13.20
CA SER A 243 -1.05 -16.62 14.50
C SER A 243 -2.54 -16.95 14.41
N GLU A 244 -3.08 -17.72 15.36
CA GLU A 244 -4.53 -18.02 15.41
C GLU A 244 -5.38 -16.74 15.53
N ASP A 245 -4.93 -15.76 16.31
CA ASP A 245 -5.62 -14.47 16.43
C ASP A 245 -5.61 -13.72 15.10
N MET A 246 -4.51 -13.77 14.34
CA MET A 246 -4.45 -13.12 13.04
C MET A 246 -5.33 -13.83 12.01
N ILE A 247 -5.36 -15.16 12.00
CA ILE A 247 -6.28 -15.94 11.14
C ILE A 247 -7.74 -15.53 11.39
N ARG A 248 -8.15 -15.40 12.65
CA ARG A 248 -9.53 -14.98 12.98
C ARG A 248 -9.87 -13.57 12.52
N LEU A 249 -8.92 -12.64 12.62
CA LEU A 249 -9.10 -11.28 12.10
C LEU A 249 -9.19 -11.29 10.57
N LEU A 250 -8.33 -12.06 9.92
CA LEU A 250 -8.33 -12.27 8.48
C LEU A 250 -9.66 -12.87 7.97
N GLU A 251 -10.22 -13.87 8.65
CA GLU A 251 -11.53 -14.42 8.34
C GLU A 251 -12.64 -13.37 8.46
N ALA A 252 -12.62 -12.54 9.51
CA ALA A 252 -13.61 -11.46 9.65
C ALA A 252 -13.44 -10.35 8.61
N GLU A 253 -12.23 -10.11 8.11
CA GLU A 253 -11.99 -9.15 7.02
C GLU A 253 -12.52 -9.66 5.68
N TYR A 254 -12.54 -10.97 5.48
CA TYR A 254 -13.04 -11.60 4.26
C TYR A 254 -14.55 -11.37 4.04
N ASP A 255 -15.30 -11.21 5.13
CA ASP A 255 -16.73 -10.93 5.12
C ASP A 255 -17.07 -9.46 4.79
N LEU A 256 -16.06 -8.61 4.55
CA LEU A 256 -16.24 -7.20 4.19
C LEU A 256 -16.40 -6.99 2.68
N ASP A 257 -17.60 -7.23 2.16
CA ASP A 257 -17.91 -7.02 0.72
C ASP A 257 -18.00 -5.55 0.29
N ASN A 258 -17.83 -4.59 1.22
CA ASN A 258 -17.77 -3.16 0.92
C ASN A 258 -16.36 -2.57 0.97
N PHE A 259 -15.32 -3.40 1.07
CA PHE A 259 -13.92 -2.99 1.17
C PHE A 259 -13.11 -3.46 -0.05
N LEU A 260 -12.20 -2.62 -0.56
CA LEU A 260 -11.22 -2.98 -1.60
C LEU A 260 -9.85 -2.40 -1.31
N PHE A 261 -8.81 -3.13 -1.68
CA PHE A 261 -7.43 -2.64 -1.65
C PHE A 261 -6.80 -2.61 -3.05
N LEU A 262 -6.30 -1.44 -3.44
CA LEU A 262 -5.58 -1.24 -4.70
C LEU A 262 -4.19 -0.67 -4.42
N SER A 263 -3.14 -1.41 -4.76
CA SER A 263 -1.76 -0.90 -4.71
C SER A 263 -1.33 -0.41 -6.08
N ILE A 264 -0.87 0.84 -6.18
CA ILE A 264 -0.55 1.52 -7.42
C ILE A 264 0.97 1.57 -7.61
N HIS A 265 1.41 1.01 -8.73
CA HIS A 265 2.81 0.81 -9.11
C HIS A 265 3.07 1.12 -10.60
N ASN A 266 4.35 1.23 -10.95
CA ASN A 266 4.80 1.19 -12.35
C ASN A 266 6.02 0.29 -12.51
N ASN A 267 5.93 -0.57 -13.51
CA ASN A 267 6.76 -1.74 -13.68
C ASN A 267 8.15 -1.39 -14.24
N TRP A 268 9.01 -2.39 -14.27
CA TRP A 268 10.29 -2.34 -14.94
C TRP A 268 10.61 -3.68 -15.60
N ASN A 269 11.17 -3.61 -16.80
CA ASN A 269 11.79 -4.76 -17.43
C ASN A 269 13.06 -4.37 -18.18
N ASN A 270 14.03 -5.28 -18.25
CA ASN A 270 15.25 -5.08 -19.04
C ASN A 270 14.99 -5.03 -20.54
N ASN A 271 13.90 -5.66 -20.99
CA ASN A 271 13.35 -5.44 -22.32
C ASN A 271 12.51 -4.15 -22.30
N SER A 272 13.06 -3.07 -22.85
CA SER A 272 12.39 -1.77 -22.93
C SER A 272 11.21 -1.74 -23.92
N ASP A 273 10.98 -2.79 -24.70
CA ASP A 273 9.85 -2.89 -25.62
C ASP A 273 8.56 -3.32 -24.90
N LEU A 274 8.65 -3.82 -23.66
CA LEU A 274 7.46 -4.14 -22.86
C LEU A 274 6.79 -2.86 -22.37
N HIS A 275 5.47 -2.78 -22.48
CA HIS A 275 4.72 -1.57 -22.15
C HIS A 275 3.29 -1.89 -21.68
N GLY A 276 2.60 -0.87 -21.16
CA GLY A 276 1.19 -0.91 -20.77
C GLY A 276 0.94 -1.60 -19.42
N THR A 277 -0.34 -1.73 -19.07
CA THR A 277 -0.78 -2.15 -17.74
C THR A 277 -0.71 -3.66 -17.55
N GLN A 278 -0.27 -4.10 -16.37
CA GLN A 278 -0.49 -5.43 -15.83
C GLN A 278 -1.22 -5.31 -14.48
N VAL A 279 -2.10 -6.26 -14.18
CA VAL A 279 -2.76 -6.33 -12.87
C VAL A 279 -2.37 -7.61 -12.17
N TYR A 280 -1.78 -7.46 -10.99
CA TYR A 280 -1.30 -8.54 -10.17
C TYR A 280 -2.28 -8.86 -9.06
N TYR A 281 -2.41 -10.15 -8.76
CA TYR A 281 -3.21 -10.65 -7.66
C TYR A 281 -2.58 -11.88 -7.02
N VAL A 282 -3.06 -12.25 -5.84
CA VAL A 282 -2.56 -13.39 -5.07
C VAL A 282 -3.58 -14.52 -5.09
N VAL A 283 -3.08 -15.74 -5.24
CA VAL A 283 -3.79 -17.00 -4.96
C VAL A 283 -2.92 -17.88 -4.06
N ASP A 284 -3.52 -18.79 -3.31
CA ASP A 284 -2.78 -19.70 -2.40
C ASP A 284 -1.61 -20.39 -3.13
N GLN A 285 -1.83 -20.80 -4.38
CA GLN A 285 -0.81 -21.47 -5.18
C GLN A 285 0.39 -20.56 -5.52
N SER A 286 0.18 -19.26 -5.77
CA SER A 286 1.27 -18.33 -6.07
C SER A 286 2.18 -18.13 -4.86
N ILE A 287 1.58 -18.10 -3.65
CA ILE A 287 2.32 -18.05 -2.38
C ILE A 287 3.15 -19.31 -2.21
N ILE A 288 2.52 -20.49 -2.31
CA ILE A 288 3.18 -21.79 -2.13
C ILE A 288 4.36 -21.94 -3.11
N ASP A 289 4.14 -21.63 -4.39
CA ASP A 289 5.15 -21.77 -5.43
C ASP A 289 6.32 -20.80 -5.22
N SER A 290 6.03 -19.56 -4.85
CA SER A 290 7.05 -18.56 -4.55
C SER A 290 7.88 -18.93 -3.32
N GLU A 291 7.24 -19.27 -2.19
CA GLU A 291 7.96 -19.58 -0.95
C GLU A 291 8.76 -20.87 -1.06
N THR A 292 8.20 -21.89 -1.73
CA THR A 292 8.92 -23.13 -2.03
C THR A 292 10.17 -22.85 -2.86
N ARG A 293 10.07 -21.95 -3.85
CA ARG A 293 11.20 -21.55 -4.69
C ARG A 293 12.27 -20.80 -3.91
N LEU A 294 11.87 -19.89 -3.01
CA LEU A 294 12.79 -19.15 -2.14
C LEU A 294 13.56 -20.08 -1.21
N ILE A 295 12.85 -20.95 -0.49
CA ILE A 295 13.45 -21.95 0.41
C ILE A 295 14.39 -22.88 -0.37
N ARG A 296 14.01 -23.30 -1.58
CA ARG A 296 14.84 -24.19 -2.39
C ARG A 296 16.13 -23.51 -2.89
N ASN A 297 16.05 -22.27 -3.33
CA ASN A 297 17.11 -21.66 -4.13
C ASN A 297 18.06 -20.75 -3.34
N ASP A 298 17.66 -20.26 -2.17
CA ASP A 298 18.47 -19.31 -1.40
C ASP A 298 18.86 -19.91 -0.02
N PRO A 299 20.16 -20.11 0.24
CA PRO A 299 20.66 -20.64 1.51
C PRO A 299 20.23 -19.86 2.75
N TYR A 300 19.85 -18.59 2.61
CA TYR A 300 19.33 -17.78 3.70
C TYR A 300 17.99 -18.33 4.24
N TYR A 301 17.13 -18.84 3.36
CA TYR A 301 15.82 -19.39 3.71
C TYR A 301 15.83 -20.89 3.99
N GLN A 302 16.97 -21.57 3.84
CA GLN A 302 17.15 -22.99 4.17
C GLN A 302 17.36 -23.20 5.69
N HIS A 303 16.43 -22.70 6.51
CA HIS A 303 16.42 -22.90 7.96
C HIS A 303 15.27 -23.84 8.35
N PRO A 304 15.42 -24.73 9.34
CA PRO A 304 14.34 -25.61 9.80
C PRO A 304 13.10 -24.85 10.33
N ASP A 305 13.25 -23.58 10.68
CA ASP A 305 12.12 -22.73 11.11
C ASP A 305 11.34 -22.14 9.93
N TYR A 306 11.94 -22.12 8.73
CA TYR A 306 11.35 -21.66 7.48
C TYR A 306 10.75 -22.85 6.73
N VAL A 307 9.48 -23.11 7.04
CA VAL A 307 8.66 -24.09 6.34
C VAL A 307 7.52 -23.34 5.66
N VAL A 308 7.12 -23.78 4.48
CA VAL A 308 5.87 -23.31 3.88
C VAL A 308 4.76 -23.77 4.81
N ARG A 309 4.25 -22.84 5.62
CA ARG A 309 3.12 -23.10 6.50
C ARG A 309 1.86 -23.00 5.68
N ASP A 310 0.90 -23.81 6.08
CA ASP A 310 -0.45 -23.83 5.55
C ASP A 310 -0.91 -22.39 5.20
N PRO A 311 -1.24 -22.09 3.93
CA PRO A 311 -1.57 -20.73 3.50
C PRO A 311 -2.84 -20.17 4.16
N TYR A 312 -3.49 -20.97 5.03
CA TYR A 312 -4.75 -20.69 5.71
C TYR A 312 -5.82 -20.20 4.74
N TYR A 313 -5.98 -21.09 3.76
CA TYR A 313 -7.16 -21.58 3.07
C TYR A 313 -8.14 -20.57 2.47
N GLY A 314 -7.96 -20.35 1.17
CA GLY A 314 -9.08 -20.18 0.24
C GLY A 314 -9.70 -18.79 0.24
N ARG A 315 -8.90 -17.74 0.39
CA ARG A 315 -9.37 -16.36 0.22
C ARG A 315 -9.17 -15.85 -1.18
N ASP A 316 -10.24 -15.21 -1.66
CA ASP A 316 -10.34 -14.26 -2.75
C ASP A 316 -9.59 -14.55 -4.04
N GLY A 317 -9.05 -15.75 -4.28
CA GLY A 317 -8.48 -16.06 -5.60
C GLY A 317 -9.46 -15.72 -6.72
N ASP A 318 -10.74 -16.06 -6.50
CA ASP A 318 -11.82 -15.70 -7.42
C ASP A 318 -12.23 -14.22 -7.35
N LYS A 319 -12.37 -13.62 -6.15
CA LYS A 319 -12.73 -12.19 -6.00
C LYS A 319 -11.62 -11.27 -6.54
N ASN A 320 -10.37 -11.53 -6.19
CA ASN A 320 -9.16 -10.87 -6.68
C ASN A 320 -8.95 -11.09 -8.17
N ALA A 321 -9.18 -12.30 -8.71
CA ALA A 321 -9.11 -12.52 -10.16
C ALA A 321 -10.18 -11.71 -10.90
N SER A 322 -11.41 -11.70 -10.39
CA SER A 322 -12.51 -10.89 -10.93
C SER A 322 -12.17 -9.40 -10.86
N LEU A 323 -11.70 -8.92 -9.71
CA LEU A 323 -11.24 -7.55 -9.50
C LEU A 323 -10.10 -7.19 -10.46
N ALA A 324 -9.13 -8.08 -10.63
CA ALA A 324 -7.99 -7.86 -11.50
C ALA A 324 -8.42 -7.68 -12.97
N GLN A 325 -9.31 -8.56 -13.46
CA GLN A 325 -9.84 -8.45 -14.81
C GLN A 325 -10.66 -7.18 -15.00
N ILE A 326 -11.55 -6.86 -14.05
CA ILE A 326 -12.39 -5.66 -14.11
C ILE A 326 -11.53 -4.38 -14.10
N MET A 327 -10.47 -4.35 -13.29
CA MET A 327 -9.53 -3.24 -13.23
C MET A 327 -8.79 -3.07 -14.56
N TYR A 328 -8.21 -4.15 -15.09
CA TYR A 328 -7.53 -4.12 -16.39
C TYR A 328 -8.46 -3.61 -17.51
N ASP A 329 -9.66 -4.16 -17.60
CA ASP A 329 -10.63 -3.80 -18.63
C ASP A 329 -11.10 -2.35 -18.50
N SER A 330 -11.26 -1.84 -17.28
CA SER A 330 -11.73 -0.47 -17.04
C SER A 330 -10.64 0.56 -17.29
N ILE A 331 -9.40 0.28 -16.86
CA ILE A 331 -8.22 1.14 -17.07
C ILE A 331 -7.91 1.26 -18.57
N THR A 332 -7.83 0.13 -19.28
CA THR A 332 -7.48 0.13 -20.71
C THR A 332 -8.62 0.61 -21.62
N ARG A 333 -9.87 0.54 -21.16
CA ARG A 333 -10.99 1.19 -21.84
C ARG A 333 -10.94 2.72 -21.71
N ALA A 334 -10.56 3.23 -20.54
CA ALA A 334 -10.43 4.66 -20.30
C ALA A 334 -9.20 5.24 -21.01
N GLU A 335 -8.10 4.49 -21.07
CA GLU A 335 -6.88 4.86 -21.79
C GLU A 335 -6.36 3.69 -22.65
N PRO A 336 -6.75 3.60 -23.94
CA PRO A 336 -6.34 2.52 -24.82
C PRO A 336 -4.83 2.42 -25.06
N ALA A 337 -4.05 3.49 -24.82
CA ALA A 337 -2.59 3.43 -24.91
C ALA A 337 -1.96 2.51 -23.86
N LEU A 338 -2.69 2.19 -22.77
CA LEU A 338 -2.23 1.29 -21.71
C LEU A 338 -2.45 -0.19 -22.00
N VAL A 339 -3.00 -0.57 -23.17
CA VAL A 339 -3.10 -1.98 -23.55
C VAL A 339 -1.69 -2.58 -23.66
N THR A 340 -1.41 -3.55 -22.80
CA THR A 340 -0.10 -4.20 -22.72
C THR A 340 0.17 -5.21 -23.85
N ASN A 341 1.45 -5.39 -24.17
CA ASN A 341 1.97 -6.49 -24.98
C ASN A 341 2.49 -7.69 -24.14
N THR A 342 2.22 -7.70 -22.84
CA THR A 342 2.58 -8.75 -21.87
C THR A 342 1.33 -9.47 -21.35
N PRO A 343 1.44 -10.50 -20.47
CA PRO A 343 0.27 -11.04 -19.78
C PRO A 343 -0.46 -9.95 -18.97
N GLN A 344 -1.76 -9.81 -19.21
CA GLN A 344 -2.59 -8.73 -18.62
C GLN A 344 -2.80 -8.93 -17.12
N ILE A 345 -3.08 -10.17 -16.72
CA ILE A 345 -3.37 -10.58 -15.35
C ILE A 345 -2.27 -11.54 -14.92
N VAL A 346 -1.67 -11.28 -13.75
CA VAL A 346 -0.49 -12.01 -13.26
C VAL A 346 -0.70 -12.46 -11.82
N GLU A 347 -0.44 -13.73 -11.55
CA GLU A 347 -0.41 -14.29 -10.21
C GLU A 347 0.99 -14.17 -9.63
N ASP A 348 1.13 -13.53 -8.47
CA ASP A 348 2.42 -13.44 -7.78
C ASP A 348 2.23 -13.36 -6.26
N ASN A 349 3.31 -13.28 -5.51
CA ASN A 349 3.35 -13.38 -4.05
C ASN A 349 3.75 -12.05 -3.41
N PHE A 350 2.91 -11.01 -3.55
CA PHE A 350 3.12 -9.71 -2.93
C PHE A 350 2.58 -9.64 -1.50
N ALA A 351 3.40 -9.17 -0.56
CA ALA A 351 3.00 -9.06 0.85
C ALA A 351 1.80 -8.11 1.01
N VAL A 352 1.85 -6.95 0.36
CA VAL A 352 0.77 -5.94 0.42
C VAL A 352 -0.58 -6.47 -0.04
N LEU A 353 -0.64 -7.55 -0.82
CA LEU A 353 -1.89 -8.15 -1.29
C LEU A 353 -2.40 -9.30 -0.39
N ARG A 354 -1.53 -9.95 0.39
CA ARG A 354 -1.86 -11.17 1.14
C ARG A 354 -1.89 -11.01 2.65
N GLU A 355 -1.32 -9.92 3.16
CA GLU A 355 -1.17 -9.66 4.58
C GLU A 355 -2.44 -9.09 5.23
N HIS A 356 -3.53 -8.94 4.46
CA HIS A 356 -4.87 -8.53 4.93
C HIS A 356 -5.97 -9.35 4.23
N GLY A 357 -7.22 -9.19 4.65
CA GLY A 357 -8.32 -10.07 4.22
C GLY A 357 -9.34 -9.59 3.23
N ILE A 358 -9.28 -8.32 2.87
CA ILE A 358 -10.18 -7.73 1.87
C ILE A 358 -9.66 -8.01 0.44
N PRO A 359 -10.55 -7.98 -0.59
CA PRO A 359 -10.14 -8.15 -1.97
C PRO A 359 -9.06 -7.14 -2.38
N SER A 360 -8.04 -7.62 -3.08
CA SER A 360 -6.78 -6.90 -3.28
C SER A 360 -6.18 -7.14 -4.66
N VAL A 361 -5.69 -6.06 -5.28
CA VAL A 361 -4.88 -6.13 -6.50
C VAL A 361 -3.77 -5.09 -6.49
N MET A 362 -2.70 -5.37 -7.24
CA MET A 362 -1.66 -4.41 -7.55
C MET A 362 -1.74 -4.01 -9.02
N LEU A 363 -1.80 -2.72 -9.27
CA LEU A 363 -1.93 -2.10 -10.59
C LEU A 363 -0.53 -1.64 -11.03
N GLU A 364 0.10 -2.42 -11.90
CA GLU A 364 1.35 -2.05 -12.57
C GLU A 364 0.99 -1.32 -13.86
N LEU A 365 0.85 0.00 -13.78
CA LEU A 365 0.10 0.75 -14.78
C LEU A 365 0.86 0.96 -16.09
N THR A 366 2.18 1.09 -16.00
CA THR A 366 3.10 1.30 -17.13
C THR A 366 4.44 0.64 -16.84
N PHE A 367 5.38 0.65 -17.78
CA PHE A 367 6.78 0.26 -17.59
C PHE A 367 7.69 1.50 -17.61
N VAL A 368 8.30 1.85 -16.48
CA VAL A 368 9.27 2.96 -16.37
C VAL A 368 10.46 2.78 -17.31
N SER A 369 10.81 1.54 -17.67
CA SER A 369 11.85 1.20 -18.65
C SER A 369 11.48 1.60 -20.09
N ASN A 370 10.19 1.63 -20.44
CA ASN A 370 9.72 1.94 -21.78
C ASN A 370 9.57 3.45 -22.01
N PRO A 371 10.10 4.00 -23.13
CA PRO A 371 10.06 5.43 -23.40
C PRO A 371 8.66 5.99 -23.68
N ASP A 372 7.78 5.22 -24.32
CA ASP A 372 6.43 5.68 -24.65
C ASP A 372 5.56 5.72 -23.38
N ASP A 373 5.68 4.72 -22.52
CA ASP A 373 5.04 4.69 -21.20
C ASP A 373 5.48 5.85 -20.30
N ARG A 374 6.78 6.20 -20.30
CA ARG A 374 7.23 7.42 -19.59
C ARG A 374 6.60 8.69 -20.15
N ASN A 375 6.38 8.78 -21.46
CA ASN A 375 5.68 9.92 -22.05
C ASN A 375 4.20 9.97 -21.60
N LEU A 376 3.55 8.81 -21.45
CA LEU A 376 2.18 8.72 -20.90
C LEU A 376 2.12 9.24 -19.45
N LEU A 377 3.11 8.90 -18.61
CA LEU A 377 3.17 9.35 -17.21
C LEU A 377 3.33 10.87 -17.04
N GLU A 378 3.90 11.55 -18.05
CA GLU A 378 4.02 13.01 -18.09
C GLU A 378 2.71 13.71 -18.49
N ASP A 379 1.86 13.04 -19.27
CA ASP A 379 0.60 13.62 -19.75
C ASP A 379 -0.47 13.59 -18.65
N SER A 380 -0.87 14.77 -18.18
CA SER A 380 -1.92 14.90 -17.17
C SER A 380 -3.26 14.32 -17.61
N THR A 381 -3.56 14.34 -18.91
CA THR A 381 -4.79 13.77 -19.47
C THR A 381 -4.79 12.26 -19.31
N VAL A 382 -3.66 11.62 -19.59
CA VAL A 382 -3.49 10.17 -19.42
C VAL A 382 -3.61 9.79 -17.94
N ILE A 383 -2.98 10.54 -17.04
CA ILE A 383 -3.11 10.32 -15.59
C ILE A 383 -4.59 10.41 -15.17
N THR A 384 -5.31 11.45 -15.59
CA THR A 384 -6.75 11.57 -15.28
C THR A 384 -7.59 10.45 -15.91
N ASN A 385 -7.32 10.03 -17.14
CA ASN A 385 -8.05 8.93 -17.79
C ASN A 385 -7.84 7.61 -17.04
N MET A 386 -6.59 7.30 -16.69
CA MET A 386 -6.22 6.13 -15.90
C MET A 386 -6.87 6.14 -14.52
N SER A 387 -6.86 7.27 -13.81
CA SER A 387 -7.53 7.44 -12.52
C SER A 387 -9.05 7.26 -12.61
N LYS A 388 -9.69 7.72 -13.70
CA LYS A 388 -11.10 7.41 -13.98
C LYS A 388 -11.32 5.94 -14.25
N GLY A 389 -10.44 5.29 -15.01
CA GLY A 389 -10.49 3.85 -15.25
C GLY A 389 -10.39 3.02 -13.97
N ILE A 390 -9.57 3.45 -13.00
CA ILE A 390 -9.52 2.86 -11.65
C ILE A 390 -10.86 3.03 -10.94
N ALA A 391 -11.44 4.24 -10.96
CA ALA A 391 -12.71 4.52 -10.31
C ALA A 391 -13.89 3.74 -10.92
N ASP A 392 -13.93 3.67 -12.25
CA ASP A 392 -14.89 2.86 -13.00
C ASP A 392 -14.71 1.37 -12.72
N GLY A 393 -13.47 0.91 -12.54
CA GLY A 393 -13.16 -0.46 -12.12
C GLY A 393 -13.77 -0.80 -10.76
N CYS A 394 -13.63 0.07 -9.77
CA CYS A 394 -14.30 -0.09 -8.48
C CYS A 394 -15.84 -0.13 -8.61
N LEU A 395 -16.40 0.77 -9.43
CA LEU A 395 -17.84 0.82 -9.69
C LEU A 395 -18.35 -0.47 -10.32
N HIS A 396 -17.68 -0.96 -11.36
CA HIS A 396 -18.05 -2.21 -12.02
C HIS A 396 -17.90 -3.43 -11.11
N TYR A 397 -16.85 -3.46 -10.27
CA TYR A 397 -16.64 -4.56 -9.33
C TYR A 397 -17.79 -4.64 -8.33
N PHE A 398 -18.10 -3.55 -7.63
CA PHE A 398 -19.21 -3.56 -6.66
C PHE A 398 -20.57 -3.76 -7.34
N GLY A 399 -20.79 -3.19 -8.53
CA GLY A 399 -22.02 -3.41 -9.29
C GLY A 399 -22.19 -4.82 -9.85
N SER A 400 -21.14 -5.67 -9.82
CA SER A 400 -21.21 -7.09 -10.19
C SER A 400 -21.56 -8.01 -9.02
N MET A 401 -21.55 -7.47 -7.79
CA MET A 401 -21.87 -8.19 -6.55
C MET A 401 -23.36 -8.10 -6.18
N ASP A 402 -24.06 -7.07 -6.66
CA ASP A 402 -25.51 -6.87 -6.53
C ASP A 402 -26.30 -7.68 -7.57
#